data_AF-A0A8D2KDI3-F1
#
_entry.id   AF-A0A8D2KDI3-F1
#
_cell.length_a   1.000
_cell.length_b   1.000
_cell.length_c   1.000
_cell.angle_alpha   90.00
_cell.angle_beta   90.00
_cell.angle_gamma   90.00
#
_symmetry.space_group_name_H-M   'P 1'
#
loop_
_entity.id
_entity.type
_entity.pdbx_description
1 polymer ?
#
loop_
_entity_poly.entity_id
_entity_poly.type
_entity_poly.pdbx_seq_one_letter_code
_entity_poly.pdbx_strand_id
1 'polypeptide(L)'
;MDQKEQKGKMNEVKLSVLGGEGTGKSALTVRFLTKRFIGEYASNFESIYNKHLCLEGKQLNLEIYDPSSQLQKANFSLTSKLHWADGFVIVYDISDRSSFAFAKALIYRIREPQASHCKRAVEQAVLLVGNKQDLCHVREVGWEEGEKLALDNRCQFCELSAAEQSLEVEMMFIRIIKDILTNFKLKEKRRSSGSKSMAKLINNVFGKRRKSV
;
A
#
# COMPACT_ATOMS: atom_id res chain seq x y z
N MET A 1 -43.29 7.82 2.87
CA MET A 1 -42.15 8.24 3.72
C MET A 1 -40.96 7.44 3.22
N ASP A 2 -40.31 7.91 2.17
CA ASP A 2 -39.28 7.14 1.48
C ASP A 2 -37.91 7.68 1.89
N GLN A 3 -37.34 7.06 2.93
CA GLN A 3 -35.92 7.23 3.22
C GLN A 3 -35.14 6.45 2.16
N LYS A 4 -34.74 7.14 1.07
CA LYS A 4 -33.66 6.68 0.21
C LYS A 4 -32.37 6.71 1.04
N GLU A 5 -32.02 5.55 1.56
CA GLU A 5 -30.70 5.26 2.13
C GLU A 5 -29.66 5.54 1.04
N GLN A 6 -28.99 6.69 1.13
CA GLN A 6 -27.80 6.96 0.34
C GLN A 6 -26.76 5.94 0.75
N LYS A 7 -26.69 4.83 -0.02
CA LYS A 7 -25.62 3.85 0.05
C LYS A 7 -24.33 4.59 -0.30
N GLY A 8 -23.71 5.21 0.71
CA GLY A 8 -22.45 5.92 0.58
C GLY A 8 -21.46 4.97 -0.07
N LYS A 9 -20.82 5.42 -1.16
CA LYS A 9 -19.78 4.64 -1.84
C LYS A 9 -18.74 4.25 -0.80
N MET A 10 -18.74 2.98 -0.38
CA MET A 10 -17.82 2.48 0.62
C MET A 10 -16.41 2.61 0.04
N ASN A 11 -15.49 3.19 0.82
CA ASN A 11 -14.13 3.37 0.35
C ASN A 11 -13.48 1.99 0.24
N GLU A 12 -13.10 1.60 -0.96
CA GLU A 12 -12.34 0.39 -1.24
C GLU A 12 -10.85 0.74 -1.17
N VAL A 13 -10.07 -0.06 -0.44
CA VAL A 13 -8.62 0.08 -0.31
C VAL A 13 -7.98 -1.24 -0.71
N LYS A 14 -7.07 -1.18 -1.68
CA LYS A 14 -6.34 -2.33 -2.21
C LYS A 14 -4.90 -2.31 -1.74
N LEU A 15 -4.52 -3.30 -0.96
CA LEU A 15 -3.18 -3.43 -0.40
C LEU A 15 -2.51 -4.68 -0.95
N SER A 16 -1.28 -4.57 -1.45
CA SER A 16 -0.49 -5.74 -1.83
C SER A 16 0.65 -5.97 -0.85
N VAL A 17 0.80 -7.21 -0.39
CA VAL A 17 1.87 -7.65 0.49
C VAL A 17 2.90 -8.42 -0.34
N LEU A 18 4.09 -7.84 -0.52
CA LEU A 18 5.14 -8.36 -1.40
C LEU A 18 6.41 -8.66 -0.60
N GLY A 19 7.27 -9.53 -1.13
CA GLY A 19 8.49 -9.92 -0.42
C GLY A 19 8.97 -11.32 -0.80
N GLY A 20 10.19 -11.63 -0.35
CA GLY A 20 10.84 -12.90 -0.60
C GLY A 20 10.05 -14.10 -0.06
N GLU A 21 10.47 -15.29 -0.46
CA GLU A 21 9.93 -16.52 0.09
C GLU A 21 10.27 -16.66 1.58
N GLY A 22 9.34 -17.15 2.40
CA GLY A 22 9.60 -17.33 3.83
C GLY A 22 9.72 -16.05 4.67
N THR A 23 9.54 -14.85 4.10
CA THR A 23 9.64 -13.59 4.86
C THR A 23 8.47 -13.31 5.79
N GLY A 24 7.39 -14.12 5.71
CA GLY A 24 6.23 -14.01 6.60
C GLY A 24 5.10 -13.11 6.11
N LYS A 25 4.96 -12.89 4.80
CA LYS A 25 3.83 -12.15 4.19
C LYS A 25 2.45 -12.65 4.65
N SER A 26 2.22 -13.95 4.49
CA SER A 26 0.96 -14.60 4.90
C SER A 26 0.79 -14.59 6.42
N ALA A 27 1.90 -14.74 7.17
CA ALA A 27 1.87 -14.64 8.63
C ALA A 27 1.41 -13.26 9.10
N LEU A 28 1.95 -12.17 8.54
CA LEU A 28 1.53 -10.81 8.84
C LEU A 28 0.06 -10.57 8.45
N THR A 29 -0.33 -11.00 7.26
CA THR A 29 -1.71 -10.86 6.77
C THR A 29 -2.68 -11.60 7.68
N VAL A 30 -2.46 -12.88 7.97
CA VAL A 30 -3.33 -13.67 8.83
C VAL A 30 -3.31 -13.17 10.27
N ARG A 31 -2.16 -12.73 10.80
CA ARG A 31 -2.06 -12.12 12.13
C ARG A 31 -2.91 -10.85 12.22
N PHE A 32 -2.88 -10.00 11.20
CA PHE A 32 -3.74 -8.82 11.14
C PHE A 32 -5.24 -9.15 11.06
N LEU A 33 -5.60 -10.17 10.26
CA LEU A 33 -6.99 -10.55 10.04
C LEU A 33 -7.61 -11.30 11.24
N THR A 34 -6.84 -12.18 11.88
CA THR A 34 -7.34 -13.18 12.84
C THR A 34 -6.80 -13.01 14.25
N LYS A 35 -5.79 -12.16 14.46
CA LYS A 35 -5.01 -12.03 15.70
C LYS A 35 -4.26 -13.28 16.13
N ARG A 36 -4.26 -14.34 15.30
CA ARG A 36 -3.54 -15.59 15.56
C ARG A 36 -2.27 -15.63 14.73
N PHE A 37 -1.25 -16.28 15.28
CA PHE A 37 -0.08 -16.72 14.52
C PHE A 37 -0.17 -18.23 14.32
N ILE A 38 -0.01 -18.65 13.07
CA ILE A 38 0.05 -20.06 12.68
C ILE A 38 1.48 -20.27 12.19
N GLY A 39 2.21 -21.22 12.77
CA GLY A 39 3.64 -21.41 12.42
C GLY A 39 3.85 -21.87 10.97
N GLU A 40 2.84 -22.46 10.36
CA GLU A 40 2.91 -23.08 9.03
C GLU A 40 1.89 -22.43 8.09
N TYR A 41 2.39 -21.87 6.99
CA TYR A 41 1.56 -21.31 5.92
C TYR A 41 1.96 -21.94 4.58
N ALA A 42 0.96 -22.32 3.79
CA ALA A 42 1.17 -22.86 2.45
C ALA A 42 1.63 -21.74 1.49
N SER A 43 2.90 -21.76 1.09
CA SER A 43 3.56 -20.70 0.29
C SER A 43 3.22 -20.73 -1.20
N ASN A 44 2.48 -21.75 -1.65
CA ASN A 44 2.19 -22.05 -3.06
C ASN A 44 0.89 -21.43 -3.58
N PHE A 45 0.01 -20.93 -2.71
CA PHE A 45 -1.27 -20.36 -3.12
C PHE A 45 -1.26 -18.84 -3.10
N GLU A 46 -1.84 -18.26 -4.14
CA GLU A 46 -2.19 -16.85 -4.20
C GLU A 46 -3.49 -16.62 -3.44
N SER A 47 -3.53 -15.62 -2.55
CA SER A 47 -4.71 -15.33 -1.73
C SER A 47 -5.13 -13.87 -1.83
N ILE A 48 -6.44 -13.66 -1.90
CA ILE A 48 -7.07 -12.34 -1.76
C ILE A 48 -7.98 -12.39 -0.53
N TYR A 49 -7.70 -11.54 0.45
CA TYR A 49 -8.46 -11.44 1.68
C TYR A 49 -9.29 -10.17 1.71
N ASN A 50 -10.52 -10.27 2.20
CA ASN A 50 -11.41 -9.13 2.36
C ASN A 50 -11.69 -8.88 3.85
N LYS A 51 -11.56 -7.63 4.30
CA LYS A 51 -11.89 -7.23 5.67
C LYS A 51 -12.64 -5.90 5.67
N HIS A 52 -13.80 -5.89 6.34
CA HIS A 52 -14.51 -4.65 6.65
C HIS A 52 -13.85 -3.99 7.86
N LEU A 53 -13.50 -2.70 7.74
CA LEU A 53 -12.87 -1.92 8.80
C LEU A 53 -13.67 -0.66 9.07
N CYS A 54 -13.68 -0.22 10.33
CA CYS A 54 -14.15 1.10 10.72
C CYS A 54 -12.96 1.93 11.21
N LEU A 55 -12.55 2.93 10.43
CA LEU A 55 -11.46 3.85 10.80
C LEU A 55 -12.01 5.27 10.88
N GLU A 56 -11.84 5.92 12.03
CA GLU A 56 -12.28 7.32 12.26
C GLU A 56 -13.77 7.53 11.94
N GLY A 57 -14.61 6.56 12.31
CA GLY A 57 -16.06 6.58 12.05
C GLY A 57 -16.46 6.29 10.60
N LYS A 58 -15.50 5.94 9.72
CA LYS A 58 -15.77 5.59 8.32
C LYS A 58 -15.60 4.10 8.09
N GLN A 59 -16.61 3.50 7.49
CA GLN A 59 -16.54 2.12 7.01
C GLN A 59 -15.76 2.06 5.70
N LEU A 60 -14.89 1.07 5.57
CA LEU A 60 -14.10 0.81 4.38
C LEU A 60 -13.92 -0.70 4.17
N ASN A 61 -13.79 -1.08 2.90
CA ASN A 61 -13.46 -2.44 2.49
C ASN A 61 -11.98 -2.51 2.16
N LEU A 62 -11.25 -3.32 2.91
CA LEU A 62 -9.86 -3.62 2.64
C LEU A 62 -9.78 -4.94 1.88
N GLU A 63 -9.13 -4.90 0.72
CA GLU A 63 -8.73 -6.07 -0.05
C GLU A 63 -7.20 -6.21 0.06
N ILE A 64 -6.74 -7.32 0.66
CA ILE A 64 -5.32 -7.63 0.82
C ILE A 64 -4.95 -8.72 -0.16
N TYR A 65 -4.00 -8.40 -1.03
CA TYR A 65 -3.43 -9.33 -1.98
C TYR A 65 -2.10 -9.90 -1.45
N ASP A 66 -2.07 -11.21 -1.19
CA ASP A 66 -0.90 -11.98 -0.75
C ASP A 66 -0.53 -13.00 -1.84
N PRO A 67 0.44 -12.68 -2.71
CA PRO A 67 0.86 -13.58 -3.77
C PRO A 67 1.75 -14.70 -3.23
N SER A 68 1.64 -15.89 -3.83
CA SER A 68 2.64 -16.94 -3.64
C SER A 68 4.03 -16.44 -4.06
N SER A 69 5.06 -16.89 -3.36
CA SER A 69 6.43 -16.38 -3.55
C SER A 69 7.01 -16.72 -4.93
N GLN A 70 6.53 -17.80 -5.54
CA GLN A 70 6.90 -18.23 -6.89
C GLN A 70 6.32 -17.30 -7.98
N LEU A 71 5.08 -16.85 -7.81
CA LEU A 71 4.45 -15.92 -8.75
C LEU A 71 5.08 -14.53 -8.73
N GLN A 72 5.63 -14.10 -7.59
CA GLN A 72 6.38 -12.83 -7.50
C GLN A 72 7.70 -12.88 -8.28
N LYS A 73 8.40 -14.03 -8.28
CA LYS A 73 9.67 -14.21 -9.01
C LYS A 73 9.48 -14.21 -10.54
N ALA A 74 8.30 -14.62 -11.03
CA ALA A 74 8.06 -14.83 -12.45
C ALA A 74 7.95 -13.55 -13.32
N ASN A 75 8.11 -12.34 -12.75
CA ASN A 75 8.10 -11.01 -13.41
C ASN A 75 6.85 -10.61 -14.22
N PHE A 76 6.11 -11.55 -14.79
CA PHE A 76 5.06 -11.38 -15.79
C PHE A 76 3.71 -10.97 -15.18
N SER A 77 3.49 -11.20 -13.88
CA SER A 77 2.24 -10.87 -13.17
C SER A 77 2.31 -9.58 -12.35
N LEU A 78 3.51 -9.06 -12.06
CA LEU A 78 3.65 -7.93 -11.15
C LEU A 78 3.14 -6.61 -11.76
N THR A 79 3.30 -6.38 -13.06
CA THR A 79 2.91 -5.09 -13.69
C THR A 79 1.42 -4.81 -13.61
N SER A 80 0.55 -5.81 -13.84
CA SER A 80 -0.90 -5.65 -13.71
C SER A 80 -1.33 -5.42 -12.26
N LYS A 81 -0.69 -6.11 -11.31
CA LYS A 81 -0.94 -5.97 -9.86
C LYS A 81 -0.44 -4.63 -9.30
N LEU A 82 0.66 -4.08 -9.83
CA LEU A 82 1.19 -2.77 -9.44
C LEU A 82 0.18 -1.64 -9.74
N HIS A 83 -0.64 -1.78 -10.78
CA HIS A 83 -1.70 -0.82 -11.09
C HIS A 83 -3.00 -1.05 -10.29
N TRP A 84 -3.23 -2.27 -9.81
CA TRP A 84 -4.40 -2.62 -9.00
C TRP A 84 -4.27 -2.11 -7.56
N ALA A 85 -3.07 -2.13 -6.98
CA ALA A 85 -2.86 -1.77 -5.59
C ALA A 85 -2.79 -0.25 -5.35
N ASP A 86 -3.45 0.20 -4.28
CA ASP A 86 -3.38 1.58 -3.80
C ASP A 86 -2.16 1.83 -2.90
N GLY A 87 -1.65 0.77 -2.26
CA GLY A 87 -0.40 0.78 -1.52
C GLY A 87 0.22 -0.61 -1.36
N PHE A 88 1.46 -0.61 -0.87
CA PHE A 88 2.30 -1.81 -0.78
C PHE A 88 2.92 -1.96 0.60
N VAL A 89 2.88 -3.18 1.11
CA VAL A 89 3.68 -3.63 2.25
C VAL A 89 4.79 -4.53 1.70
N ILE A 90 6.04 -4.10 1.83
CA ILE A 90 7.20 -4.83 1.34
C ILE A 90 7.88 -5.49 2.54
N VAL A 91 7.93 -6.81 2.56
CA VAL A 91 8.38 -7.60 3.71
C VAL A 91 9.70 -8.30 3.41
N TYR A 92 10.68 -8.08 4.27
CA TYR A 92 11.91 -8.87 4.33
C TYR A 92 12.05 -9.54 5.71
N ASP A 93 12.92 -10.52 5.80
CA ASP A 93 13.31 -11.20 7.04
C ASP A 93 14.64 -10.61 7.52
N ILE A 94 14.71 -10.15 8.78
CA ILE A 94 15.93 -9.55 9.32
C ILE A 94 17.10 -10.56 9.43
N SER A 95 16.82 -11.86 9.43
CA SER A 95 17.84 -12.93 9.44
C SER A 95 18.20 -13.45 8.05
N ASP A 96 17.72 -12.83 6.97
CA ASP A 96 18.07 -13.23 5.59
C ASP A 96 18.37 -12.00 4.73
N ARG A 97 19.65 -11.76 4.48
CA ARG A 97 20.16 -10.67 3.63
C ARG A 97 19.59 -10.74 2.20
N SER A 98 19.37 -11.93 1.66
CA SER A 98 18.86 -12.10 0.30
C SER A 98 17.42 -11.59 0.18
N SER A 99 16.61 -11.78 1.23
CA SER A 99 15.25 -11.26 1.30
C SER A 99 15.21 -9.73 1.29
N PHE A 100 16.18 -9.07 1.95
CA PHE A 100 16.32 -7.61 1.94
C PHE A 100 16.74 -7.08 0.56
N ALA A 101 17.66 -7.77 -0.13
CA ALA A 101 18.03 -7.43 -1.50
C ALA A 101 16.81 -7.54 -2.45
N PHE A 102 15.96 -8.55 -2.26
CA PHE A 102 14.72 -8.69 -3.03
C PHE A 102 13.71 -7.57 -2.71
N ALA A 103 13.52 -7.22 -1.44
CA ALA A 103 12.67 -6.10 -1.02
C ALA A 103 13.13 -4.77 -1.65
N LYS A 104 14.44 -4.53 -1.68
CA LYS A 104 15.03 -3.36 -2.35
C LYS A 104 14.70 -3.33 -3.85
N ALA A 105 14.82 -4.46 -4.55
CA ALA A 105 14.44 -4.56 -5.96
C ALA A 105 12.95 -4.29 -6.20
N LEU A 106 12.07 -4.78 -5.33
CA LEU A 106 10.63 -4.49 -5.39
C LEU A 106 10.33 -3.00 -5.24
N ILE A 107 10.96 -2.33 -4.26
CA ILE A 107 10.79 -0.89 -4.05
C ILE A 107 11.20 -0.12 -5.30
N TYR A 108 12.36 -0.41 -5.89
CA TYR A 108 12.79 0.25 -7.11
C TYR A 108 11.81 0.06 -8.26
N ARG A 109 11.27 -1.15 -8.42
CA ARG A 109 10.27 -1.43 -9.46
C ARG A 109 8.95 -0.66 -9.25
N ILE A 110 8.51 -0.51 -8.00
CA ILE A 110 7.32 0.30 -7.67
C ILE A 110 7.57 1.78 -7.92
N ARG A 111 8.80 2.25 -7.67
CA ARG A 111 9.20 3.66 -7.84
C ARG A 111 9.61 4.02 -9.26
N GLU A 112 9.83 3.04 -10.14
CA GLU A 112 10.21 3.26 -11.52
C GLU A 112 9.15 4.12 -12.24
N PRO A 113 9.53 5.27 -12.85
CA PRO A 113 8.61 6.10 -13.58
C PRO A 113 8.08 5.34 -14.80
N GLN A 114 6.83 4.89 -14.76
CA GLN A 114 6.19 4.30 -15.93
C GLN A 114 6.17 5.35 -17.04
N ALA A 115 6.86 5.06 -18.16
CA ALA A 115 7.17 6.00 -19.24
C ALA A 115 5.95 6.57 -19.99
N SER A 116 4.73 6.13 -19.66
CA SER A 116 3.47 6.58 -20.25
C SER A 116 2.88 7.78 -19.49
N HIS A 117 3.25 8.97 -19.95
CA HIS A 117 2.49 10.22 -19.93
C HIS A 117 1.42 10.40 -18.82
N CYS A 118 1.79 11.01 -17.69
CA CYS A 118 1.01 12.11 -17.09
C CYS A 118 1.73 12.75 -15.91
N LYS A 119 1.75 14.08 -15.91
CA LYS A 119 2.36 14.95 -14.90
C LYS A 119 1.82 14.64 -13.48
N ARG A 120 2.74 14.37 -12.54
CA ARG A 120 2.54 14.29 -11.08
C ARG A 120 1.44 13.31 -10.64
N ALA A 121 1.63 12.01 -10.90
CA ALA A 121 0.96 10.98 -10.12
C ALA A 121 1.34 11.15 -8.63
N VAL A 122 0.36 11.08 -7.73
CA VAL A 122 0.63 11.01 -6.28
C VAL A 122 1.40 9.71 -6.04
N GLU A 123 2.54 9.81 -5.35
CA GLU A 123 3.37 8.66 -4.99
C GLU A 123 2.52 7.59 -4.30
N GLN A 124 2.66 6.33 -4.72
CA GLN A 124 1.98 5.21 -4.08
C GLN A 124 2.50 5.06 -2.64
N ALA A 125 1.60 4.73 -1.71
CA ALA A 125 1.97 4.49 -0.32
C ALA A 125 2.77 3.18 -0.23
N VAL A 126 3.98 3.23 0.31
CA VAL A 126 4.86 2.07 0.44
C VAL A 126 5.38 2.03 1.87
N LEU A 127 5.26 0.86 2.50
CA LEU A 127 5.81 0.56 3.81
C LEU A 127 6.75 -0.64 3.71
N LEU A 128 8.01 -0.43 4.09
CA LEU A 128 9.00 -1.48 4.25
C LEU A 128 8.90 -2.07 5.66
N VAL A 129 8.89 -3.40 5.77
CA VAL A 129 8.76 -4.14 7.02
C VAL A 129 9.90 -5.15 7.14
N GLY A 130 10.75 -4.97 8.15
CA GLY A 130 11.68 -6.01 8.58
C GLY A 130 10.97 -6.94 9.57
N ASN A 131 10.58 -8.11 9.10
CA ASN A 131 9.86 -9.09 9.91
C ASN A 131 10.84 -10.02 10.66
N LYS A 132 10.29 -10.80 11.59
CA LYS A 132 11.00 -11.75 12.45
C LYS A 132 11.98 -11.09 13.41
N GLN A 133 11.58 -9.95 13.98
CA GLN A 133 12.39 -9.22 14.97
C GLN A 133 12.79 -10.09 16.18
N ASP A 134 12.02 -11.13 16.48
CA ASP A 134 12.32 -12.17 17.48
C ASP A 134 13.61 -12.96 17.18
N LEU A 135 14.06 -13.00 15.92
CA LEU A 135 15.30 -13.66 15.49
C LEU A 135 16.53 -12.73 15.54
N CYS A 136 16.56 -11.77 16.47
CA CYS A 136 17.63 -10.78 16.57
C CYS A 136 19.04 -11.38 16.78
N HIS A 137 19.13 -12.59 17.32
CA HIS A 137 20.36 -13.33 17.58
C HIS A 137 21.04 -13.88 16.30
N VAL A 138 20.30 -14.01 15.20
CA VAL A 138 20.79 -14.42 13.88
C VAL A 138 20.57 -13.33 12.83
N ARG A 139 20.49 -12.07 13.27
CA ARG A 139 20.28 -10.92 12.40
C ARG A 139 21.40 -10.79 11.36
N GLU A 140 21.01 -10.64 10.10
CA GLU A 140 21.91 -10.34 8.99
C GLU A 140 21.76 -8.90 8.49
N VAL A 141 20.62 -8.26 8.73
CA VAL A 141 20.29 -6.90 8.26
C VAL A 141 20.09 -5.96 9.44
N GLY A 142 20.88 -4.90 9.51
CA GLY A 142 20.76 -3.87 10.57
C GLY A 142 19.50 -3.01 10.42
N TRP A 143 19.01 -2.47 11.55
CA TRP A 143 17.87 -1.53 11.53
C TRP A 143 18.17 -0.31 10.66
N GLU A 144 19.37 0.23 10.77
CA GLU A 144 19.83 1.42 10.04
C GLU A 144 19.85 1.18 8.52
N GLU A 145 20.09 -0.06 8.08
CA GLU A 145 20.05 -0.40 6.65
C GLU A 145 18.62 -0.30 6.09
N GLY A 146 17.64 -0.84 6.83
CA GLY A 146 16.23 -0.75 6.48
C GLY A 146 15.71 0.68 6.51
N GLU A 147 16.06 1.43 7.55
CA GLU A 147 15.68 2.84 7.69
C GLU A 147 16.26 3.69 6.57
N LYS A 148 17.55 3.51 6.25
CA LYS A 148 18.21 4.21 5.14
C LYS A 148 17.54 3.88 3.81
N LEU A 149 17.27 2.60 3.53
CA LEU A 149 16.58 2.20 2.30
C LEU A 149 15.21 2.86 2.16
N ALA A 150 14.46 2.94 3.26
CA ALA A 150 13.14 3.58 3.25
C ALA A 150 13.24 5.10 3.06
N LEU A 151 14.18 5.76 3.72
CA LEU A 151 14.44 7.20 3.56
C LEU A 151 14.80 7.54 2.10
N ASP A 152 15.75 6.81 1.52
CA ASP A 152 16.24 7.02 0.15
C ASP A 152 15.11 6.86 -0.89
N ASN A 153 14.09 6.04 -0.59
CA ASN A 153 12.97 5.72 -1.50
C ASN A 153 11.63 6.33 -1.08
N ARG A 154 11.61 7.20 -0.06
CA ARG A 154 10.41 7.86 0.48
C ARG A 154 9.32 6.86 0.87
N CYS A 155 9.72 5.80 1.53
CA CYS A 155 8.84 4.77 2.08
C CYS A 155 8.76 4.93 3.59
N GLN A 156 7.70 4.41 4.19
CA GLN A 156 7.65 4.22 5.64
C GLN A 156 8.47 2.97 6.02
N PHE A 157 8.94 2.88 7.26
CA PHE A 157 9.70 1.73 7.77
C PHE A 157 9.27 1.32 9.18
N CYS A 158 9.30 0.03 9.45
CA CYS A 158 9.31 -0.56 10.79
C CYS A 158 9.93 -1.96 10.77
N GLU A 159 10.41 -2.42 11.92
CA GLU A 159 10.62 -3.86 12.16
C GLU A 159 9.62 -4.36 13.19
N LEU A 160 9.24 -5.63 13.04
CA LEU A 160 8.31 -6.30 13.96
C LEU A 160 8.45 -7.84 13.86
N SER A 161 7.77 -8.54 14.76
CA SER A 161 7.57 -9.99 14.74
C SER A 161 6.10 -10.32 14.53
N ALA A 162 5.79 -10.98 13.41
CA ALA A 162 4.46 -11.57 13.20
C ALA A 162 4.07 -12.58 14.31
N ALA A 163 5.06 -13.25 14.93
CA ALA A 163 4.84 -14.25 15.95
C ALA A 163 4.48 -13.61 17.30
N GLU A 164 5.24 -12.60 17.72
CA GLU A 164 5.18 -12.06 19.08
C GLU A 164 4.32 -10.78 19.18
N GLN A 165 4.33 -9.91 18.18
CA GLN A 165 3.88 -8.52 18.30
C GLN A 165 2.53 -8.27 17.59
N SER A 166 1.43 -8.79 18.18
CA SER A 166 0.09 -8.71 17.56
C SER A 166 -0.41 -7.28 17.34
N LEU A 167 -0.15 -6.41 18.31
CA LEU A 167 -0.67 -5.04 18.30
C LEU A 167 0.10 -4.18 17.28
N GLU A 168 1.41 -4.36 17.19
CA GLU A 168 2.30 -3.68 16.28
C GLU A 168 1.98 -4.03 14.83
N VAL A 169 1.67 -5.31 14.55
CA VAL A 169 1.18 -5.75 13.24
C VAL A 169 -0.13 -5.04 12.89
N GLU A 170 -1.07 -4.92 13.83
CA GLU A 170 -2.30 -4.16 13.58
C GLU A 170 -2.03 -2.67 13.30
N MET A 171 -1.25 -2.02 14.17
CA MET A 171 -0.89 -0.61 14.00
C MET A 171 -0.21 -0.35 12.67
N MET A 172 0.65 -1.27 12.23
CA MET A 172 1.34 -1.24 10.95
C MET A 172 0.36 -1.22 9.77
N PHE A 173 -0.59 -2.17 9.72
CA PHE A 173 -1.60 -2.20 8.66
C PHE A 173 -2.52 -0.96 8.70
N ILE A 174 -2.94 -0.52 9.89
CA ILE A 174 -3.75 0.70 10.01
C ILE A 174 -2.98 1.94 9.52
N ARG A 175 -1.69 2.04 9.81
CA ARG A 175 -0.83 3.15 9.39
C ARG A 175 -0.77 3.28 7.87
N ILE A 176 -0.51 2.18 7.15
CA ILE A 176 -0.47 2.22 5.68
C ILE A 176 -1.84 2.50 5.06
N ILE A 177 -2.93 1.97 5.64
CA ILE A 177 -4.30 2.26 5.17
C ILE A 177 -4.62 3.76 5.32
N LYS A 178 -4.26 4.37 6.45
CA LYS A 178 -4.46 5.82 6.66
C LYS A 178 -3.67 6.66 5.67
N ASP A 179 -2.46 6.24 5.31
CA ASP A 179 -1.63 6.92 4.32
C ASP A 179 -2.28 6.87 2.92
N ILE A 180 -2.78 5.69 2.51
CA ILE A 180 -3.53 5.52 1.26
C ILE A 180 -4.75 6.44 1.22
N LEU A 181 -5.57 6.45 2.27
CA LEU A 181 -6.76 7.30 2.35
C LEU A 181 -6.42 8.80 2.29
N THR A 182 -5.27 9.20 2.85
CA THR A 182 -4.77 10.57 2.76
C THR A 182 -4.38 10.91 1.32
N ASN A 183 -3.70 10.00 0.63
CA ASN A 183 -3.35 10.15 -0.78
C ASN A 183 -4.58 10.27 -1.69
N PHE A 184 -5.66 9.54 -1.41
CA PHE A 184 -6.94 9.70 -2.12
C PHE A 184 -7.52 11.10 -1.96
N LYS A 185 -7.58 11.63 -0.73
CA LYS A 185 -8.07 13.00 -0.47
C LYS A 185 -7.23 14.05 -1.22
N LEU A 186 -5.91 13.85 -1.31
CA LEU A 186 -5.01 14.74 -2.06
C LEU A 186 -5.27 14.66 -3.58
N LYS A 187 -5.51 13.47 -4.13
CA LYS A 187 -5.88 13.28 -5.54
C LYS A 187 -7.20 13.99 -5.87
N GLU A 188 -8.22 13.88 -5.03
CA GLU A 188 -9.52 14.56 -5.23
C GLU A 188 -9.41 16.08 -5.18
N LYS A 189 -8.66 16.63 -4.21
CA LYS A 189 -8.41 18.09 -4.13
C LYS A 189 -7.70 18.61 -5.39
N ARG A 190 -6.72 17.88 -5.92
CA ARG A 190 -6.02 18.26 -7.17
C ARG A 190 -6.96 18.27 -8.38
N ARG A 191 -7.83 17.26 -8.53
CA ARG A 191 -8.80 17.20 -9.63
C ARG A 191 -9.81 18.36 -9.57
N SER A 192 -10.36 18.64 -8.38
CA SER A 192 -11.31 19.76 -8.21
C SER A 192 -10.68 21.13 -8.46
N SER A 193 -9.40 21.34 -8.09
CA SER A 193 -8.68 22.60 -8.34
C SER A 193 -8.38 22.84 -9.82
N GLY A 194 -8.00 21.79 -10.57
CA GLY A 194 -7.74 21.89 -12.02
C GLY A 194 -9.00 22.22 -12.82
N SER A 195 -10.12 21.56 -12.50
CA SER A 195 -11.41 21.82 -13.15
C SER A 195 -11.94 23.23 -12.85
N LYS A 196 -11.78 23.74 -11.62
CA LYS A 196 -12.14 25.13 -11.27
C LYS A 196 -11.29 26.16 -12.01
N SER A 197 -10.00 25.88 -12.23
CA SER A 197 -9.11 26.76 -12.99
C SER A 197 -9.50 26.83 -14.47
N MET A 198 -9.83 25.69 -15.09
CA MET A 198 -10.28 25.64 -16.48
C MET A 198 -11.66 26.29 -16.66
N ALA A 199 -12.60 26.07 -15.75
CA ALA A 199 -13.91 26.73 -15.79
C ALA A 199 -13.77 28.27 -15.70
N LYS A 200 -12.83 28.76 -14.88
CA LYS A 200 -12.54 30.20 -14.75
C LYS A 200 -11.90 30.78 -16.02
N LEU A 201 -11.03 30.02 -16.69
CA LEU A 201 -10.45 30.40 -17.98
C LEU A 201 -11.49 30.44 -19.09
N ILE A 202 -12.36 29.42 -19.18
CA ILE A 202 -13.45 29.38 -20.16
C ILE A 202 -14.40 30.57 -19.93
N ASN A 203 -14.77 30.86 -18.69
CA ASN A 203 -15.61 32.03 -18.39
C ASN A 203 -14.93 33.37 -18.73
N ASN A 204 -13.61 33.48 -18.58
CA ASN A 204 -12.88 34.70 -18.97
C ASN A 204 -12.72 34.84 -20.50
N VAL A 205 -12.62 33.73 -21.24
CA VAL A 205 -12.46 33.72 -22.70
C VAL A 205 -13.80 33.90 -23.41
N PHE A 206 -14.86 33.23 -22.94
CA PHE A 206 -16.18 33.24 -23.58
C PHE A 206 -17.17 34.23 -22.94
N GLY A 207 -16.91 34.72 -21.73
CA GLY A 207 -17.79 35.65 -21.02
C GLY A 207 -17.73 37.11 -21.49
N LYS A 208 -16.84 37.46 -22.43
CA LYS A 208 -16.68 38.85 -22.91
C LYS A 208 -17.52 39.25 -24.12
N ARG A 209 -18.44 38.42 -24.61
CA ARG A 209 -19.36 38.80 -25.71
C ARG A 209 -20.81 38.84 -25.25
N ARG A 210 -21.17 39.89 -24.52
CA ARG A 210 -22.54 40.45 -24.50
C ARG A 210 -22.51 41.79 -23.78
N LYS A 211 -22.35 42.85 -24.56
CA LYS A 211 -23.01 44.16 -24.42
C LYS A 211 -22.54 45.06 -25.55
N SER A 212 -23.46 45.36 -26.46
CA SER A 212 -23.88 46.71 -26.86
C SER A 212 -24.91 46.53 -27.99
N VAL A 213 -26.19 46.75 -27.64
CA VAL A 213 -27.05 47.88 -28.07
C VAL A 213 -27.38 47.77 -29.55
#